data_AF-A0A916N4B9-F1
#
_entry.id   AF-A0A916N4B9-F1
#
_cell.length_a   1.000
_cell.length_b   1.000
_cell.length_c   1.000
_cell.angle_alpha   90.00
_cell.angle_beta   90.00
_cell.angle_gamma   90.00
#
_symmetry.space_group_name_H-M   'P 1'
#
loop_
_entity.id
_entity.type
_entity.pdbx_description
1 polymer ?
#
loop_
_entity_poly.entity_id
_entity_poly.type
_entity_poly.pdbx_seq_one_letter_code
_entity_poly.pdbx_strand_id
1 'polypeptide(L)'
;MRRTRSPPWFDQVVALCAGAGFTPNIRHKVRHMLTIATLVAQNFGVALVPASVQVVQLPNLVSRPLARPGKPSELHGIWRSDEQSPAVLALLAALSASATAASAPRTRKPRARAAS
;
A
#
# COMPACT_ATOMS: atom_id res chain seq x y z
N MET A 1 -6.04 -25.46 11.47
CA MET A 1 -6.33 -24.67 10.24
C MET A 1 -5.18 -23.71 9.96
N ARG A 2 -4.54 -23.82 8.79
CA ARG A 2 -3.40 -22.97 8.40
C ARG A 2 -3.91 -21.57 8.04
N ARG A 3 -3.40 -20.55 8.74
CA ARG A 3 -3.55 -19.14 8.35
C ARG A 3 -2.94 -18.97 6.96
N THR A 4 -3.74 -18.54 5.98
CA THR A 4 -3.23 -18.06 4.69
C THR A 4 -2.40 -16.82 4.97
N ARG A 5 -1.10 -16.99 5.23
CA ARG A 5 -0.16 -15.86 5.25
C ARG A 5 -0.16 -15.30 3.84
N SER A 6 -0.67 -14.07 3.68
CA SER A 6 -0.53 -13.33 2.43
C SER A 6 0.94 -13.37 2.00
N PRO A 7 1.24 -13.59 0.71
CA PRO A 7 2.62 -13.64 0.25
C PRO A 7 3.38 -12.40 0.72
N PRO A 8 4.64 -12.56 1.19
CA PRO A 8 5.52 -11.42 1.45
C PRO A 8 5.45 -10.42 0.29
N TRP A 9 5.48 -9.11 0.61
CA TRP A 9 5.36 -8.04 -0.39
C TRP A 9 6.28 -8.24 -1.60
N PHE A 10 7.51 -8.70 -1.35
CA PHE A 10 8.49 -9.01 -2.39
C PHE A 10 7.98 -10.04 -3.41
N ASP A 11 7.38 -11.13 -2.96
CA ASP A 11 6.87 -12.19 -3.84
C ASP A 11 5.70 -11.68 -4.68
N GLN A 12 4.86 -10.79 -4.12
CA GLN A 12 3.78 -10.14 -4.89
C GLN A 12 4.34 -9.24 -5.99
N VAL A 13 5.40 -8.47 -5.71
CA VAL A 13 6.07 -7.62 -6.69
C VAL A 13 6.65 -8.47 -7.83
N VAL A 14 7.37 -9.56 -7.50
CA VAL A 14 7.93 -10.47 -8.50
C VAL A 14 6.82 -11.11 -9.34
N ALA A 15 5.73 -11.57 -8.71
CA ALA A 15 4.59 -12.16 -9.40
C ALA A 15 3.87 -11.16 -10.32
N LEU A 16 3.75 -9.89 -9.93
CA LEU A 16 3.18 -8.83 -10.77
C LEU A 16 4.03 -8.57 -12.01
N CYS A 17 5.35 -8.50 -11.86
CA CYS A 17 6.27 -8.35 -12.99
C CYS A 17 6.17 -9.56 -13.93
N ALA A 18 6.20 -10.79 -13.37
CA ALA A 18 6.09 -12.01 -14.14
C ALA A 18 4.75 -12.09 -14.91
N GLY A 19 3.63 -11.73 -14.27
CA GLY A 19 2.33 -11.64 -14.91
C GLY A 19 2.22 -10.56 -16.00
N ALA A 20 3.13 -9.59 -16.00
CA ALA A 20 3.30 -8.60 -17.06
C ALA A 20 4.33 -9.02 -18.13
N GLY A 21 4.90 -10.22 -18.03
CA GLY A 21 5.81 -10.78 -19.03
C GLY A 21 7.29 -10.39 -18.87
N PHE A 22 7.72 -9.90 -17.70
CA PHE A 22 9.12 -9.54 -17.46
C PHE A 22 9.61 -9.94 -16.06
N THR A 23 10.93 -10.06 -15.90
CA THR A 23 11.57 -10.26 -14.60
C THR A 23 12.20 -8.96 -14.13
N PRO A 24 11.95 -8.49 -12.89
CA PRO A 24 12.50 -7.21 -12.44
C PRO A 24 14.00 -7.32 -12.22
N ASN A 25 14.76 -6.31 -12.67
CA ASN A 25 16.17 -6.15 -12.28
C ASN A 25 16.25 -5.46 -10.91
N ILE A 26 16.46 -6.24 -9.85
CA ILE A 26 16.42 -5.76 -8.47
C ILE A 26 17.78 -5.19 -8.07
N ARG A 27 17.89 -3.85 -8.03
CA ARG A 27 19.10 -3.14 -7.58
C ARG A 27 19.23 -3.04 -6.07
N HIS A 28 18.10 -2.89 -5.36
CA HIS A 28 18.07 -2.69 -3.92
C HIS A 28 16.95 -3.53 -3.28
N LYS A 29 17.28 -4.23 -2.18
CA LYS A 29 16.30 -4.90 -1.32
C LYS A 29 16.19 -4.13 -0.02
N VAL A 30 15.04 -3.48 0.19
CA VAL A 30 14.81 -2.55 1.29
C VAL A 30 13.55 -2.95 2.05
N ARG A 31 13.59 -2.90 3.38
CA ARG A 31 12.49 -3.34 4.26
C ARG A 31 11.51 -2.23 4.62
N HIS A 32 11.95 -0.97 4.67
CA HIS A 32 11.14 0.15 5.11
C HIS A 32 10.61 0.97 3.93
N MET A 33 9.30 1.23 3.91
CA MET A 33 8.64 1.95 2.82
C MET A 33 9.14 3.39 2.66
N LEU A 34 9.45 4.08 3.77
CA LEU A 34 10.01 5.43 3.72
C LEU A 34 11.40 5.45 3.05
N THR A 35 12.22 4.44 3.30
CA THR A 35 13.51 4.28 2.63
C THR A 35 13.35 3.99 1.14
N ILE A 36 12.35 3.19 0.75
CA ILE A 36 12.03 2.99 -0.67
C ILE A 36 11.62 4.32 -1.32
N ALA A 37 10.73 5.08 -0.69
CA ALA A 37 10.25 6.35 -1.20
C ALA A 37 11.39 7.38 -1.38
N THR A 38 12.31 7.46 -0.42
CA THR A 38 13.47 8.35 -0.49
C THR A 38 14.44 7.96 -1.59
N LEU A 39 14.74 6.66 -1.76
CA LEU A 39 15.59 6.20 -2.87
C LEU A 39 14.98 6.53 -4.24
N VAL A 40 13.66 6.35 -4.41
CA VAL A 40 12.97 6.72 -5.64
C VAL A 40 13.01 8.24 -5.85
N ALA A 41 12.76 9.04 -4.82
CA ALA A 41 12.85 10.51 -4.89
C ALA A 41 14.25 11.01 -5.26
N GLN A 42 15.29 10.25 -4.94
CA GLN A 42 16.69 10.51 -5.29
C GLN A 42 17.11 9.85 -6.62
N ASN A 43 16.17 9.43 -7.46
CA ASN A 43 16.39 8.84 -8.79
C ASN A 43 17.16 7.50 -8.81
N PHE A 44 17.18 6.73 -7.71
CA PHE A 44 17.79 5.38 -7.70
C PHE A 44 16.95 4.34 -8.46
N GLY A 45 15.75 4.68 -8.91
CA GLY A 45 14.92 3.84 -9.76
C GLY A 45 13.42 4.04 -9.50
N VAL A 46 12.66 2.96 -9.70
CA VAL A 46 11.21 2.91 -9.45
C VAL A 46 10.88 1.78 -8.47
N ALA A 47 9.74 1.88 -7.79
CA ALA A 47 9.27 0.86 -6.88
C ALA A 47 7.76 0.63 -7.01
N LEU A 48 7.36 -0.63 -6.91
CA LEU A 48 5.97 -0.99 -6.66
C LEU A 48 5.71 -0.90 -5.16
N VAL A 49 4.68 -0.13 -4.77
CA VAL A 49 4.32 0.12 -3.36
C VAL A 49 2.81 -0.05 -3.14
N PRO A 50 2.36 -0.41 -1.93
CA PRO A 50 0.95 -0.37 -1.58
C PRO A 50 0.41 1.06 -1.67
N ALA A 51 -0.88 1.22 -1.94
CA ALA A 51 -1.52 2.53 -2.06
C ALA A 51 -1.39 3.39 -0.80
N SER A 52 -1.24 2.78 0.39
CA SER A 52 -1.04 3.49 1.66
C SER A 52 0.23 4.34 1.68
N VAL A 53 1.26 3.98 0.92
CA VAL A 53 2.53 4.73 0.84
C VAL A 53 2.33 6.10 0.17
N GLN A 54 1.21 6.35 -0.51
CA GLN A 54 0.88 7.67 -1.05
C GLN A 54 0.79 8.77 0.02
N VAL A 55 0.64 8.43 1.30
CA VAL A 55 0.72 9.41 2.40
C VAL A 55 2.10 10.07 2.49
N VAL A 56 3.15 9.38 2.02
CA VAL A 56 4.51 9.92 1.96
C VAL A 56 4.61 10.87 0.78
N GLN A 57 4.74 12.17 1.06
CA GLN A 57 4.94 13.21 0.07
C GLN A 57 6.39 13.70 0.16
N LEU A 58 7.19 13.41 -0.86
CA LEU A 58 8.56 13.88 -1.00
C LEU A 58 8.68 14.69 -2.29
N PRO A 59 9.56 15.71 -2.33
CA PRO A 59 9.94 16.35 -3.59
C PRO A 59 10.38 15.29 -4.61
N ASN A 60 10.02 15.49 -5.87
CA ASN A 60 10.38 14.60 -6.99
C ASN A 60 9.82 13.17 -6.93
N LEU A 61 8.91 12.87 -5.99
CA LEU A 61 8.21 11.59 -5.93
C LEU A 61 6.82 11.69 -6.56
N VAL A 62 6.51 10.79 -7.49
CA VAL A 62 5.19 10.72 -8.15
C VAL A 62 4.66 9.30 -8.07
N SER A 63 3.49 9.12 -7.44
CA SER A 63 2.77 7.85 -7.43
C SER A 63 1.83 7.75 -8.65
N ARG A 64 1.79 6.57 -9.26
CA ARG A 64 0.94 6.23 -10.40
C ARG A 64 0.22 4.90 -10.13
N PRO A 65 -1.10 4.80 -10.38
CA PRO A 65 -1.81 3.54 -10.26
C PRO A 65 -1.33 2.57 -11.34
N LEU A 66 -1.28 1.28 -11.00
CA LEU A 66 -0.99 0.22 -11.96
C LEU A 66 -2.23 -0.06 -12.82
N ALA A 67 -2.04 -0.28 -14.11
CA ALA A 67 -3.14 -0.63 -15.03
C ALA A 67 -3.77 -1.99 -14.66
N ARG A 68 -2.97 -2.92 -14.16
CA ARG A 68 -3.40 -4.22 -13.63
C ARG A 68 -2.90 -4.35 -12.18
N PRO A 69 -3.66 -3.89 -11.18
CA PRO A 69 -3.26 -3.99 -9.79
C PRO A 69 -3.30 -5.46 -9.31
N GLY A 70 -2.42 -5.78 -8.36
CA GLY A 70 -2.42 -7.08 -7.68
C GLY A 70 -3.56 -7.21 -6.67
N LYS A 71 -3.59 -8.35 -5.96
CA LYS A 71 -4.53 -8.55 -4.87
C LYS A 71 -4.33 -7.46 -3.79
N PRO A 72 -5.42 -6.85 -3.27
CA PRO A 72 -5.33 -5.91 -2.17
C PRO A 72 -4.67 -6.55 -0.95
N SER A 73 -3.97 -5.73 -0.16
CA SER A 73 -3.57 -6.15 1.18
C SER A 73 -4.79 -6.14 2.09
N GLU A 74 -5.09 -7.27 2.69
CA GLU A 74 -6.16 -7.39 3.68
C GLU A 74 -5.62 -7.11 5.08
N LEU A 75 -6.40 -6.37 5.88
CA LEU A 75 -6.17 -6.18 7.30
C LEU A 75 -7.28 -6.87 8.07
N HIS A 76 -6.91 -7.87 8.88
CA HIS A 76 -7.84 -8.65 9.68
C HIS A 76 -7.72 -8.25 11.15
N GLY A 77 -8.84 -7.83 11.74
CA GLY A 77 -8.95 -7.66 13.18
C GLY A 77 -9.33 -8.99 13.84
N ILE A 78 -8.69 -9.33 14.96
CA ILE A 78 -8.99 -10.54 15.73
C ILE A 78 -9.24 -10.12 17.17
N TRP A 79 -10.40 -10.46 17.69
CA TRP A 79 -10.81 -10.21 19.07
C TRP A 79 -11.62 -11.39 19.60
N ARG A 80 -11.86 -11.43 20.92
CA ARG A 80 -12.70 -12.46 21.54
C ARG A 80 -14.18 -12.20 21.23
N SER A 81 -14.95 -13.27 21.06
CA SER A 81 -16.38 -13.16 20.76
C SER A 81 -17.19 -12.47 21.87
N ASP A 82 -16.71 -12.55 23.12
CA ASP A 82 -17.30 -11.97 24.31
C ASP A 82 -16.54 -10.72 24.81
N GLU A 83 -15.85 -10.00 23.93
CA GLU A 83 -15.02 -8.85 24.31
C GLU A 83 -15.86 -7.69 24.91
N GLN A 84 -15.49 -7.24 26.11
CA GLN A 84 -16.17 -6.19 26.88
C GLN A 84 -15.29 -4.96 27.15
N SER A 85 -14.00 -5.00 26.81
CA SER A 85 -13.11 -3.88 27.05
C SER A 85 -13.58 -2.63 26.29
N PRO A 86 -13.87 -1.52 26.99
CA PRO A 86 -14.33 -0.29 26.34
C PRO A 86 -13.34 0.22 25.29
N ALA A 87 -12.03 0.03 25.52
CA ALA A 87 -10.99 0.44 24.59
C ALA A 87 -11.03 -0.38 23.28
N VAL A 88 -11.25 -1.70 23.38
CA VAL A 88 -11.33 -2.56 22.18
C VAL A 88 -12.60 -2.25 21.40
N LEU A 89 -13.74 -2.11 22.09
CA LEU A 89 -15.01 -1.76 21.46
C LEU A 89 -14.94 -0.40 20.76
N ALA A 90 -14.32 0.61 21.39
CA ALA A 90 -14.11 1.93 20.78
C ALA A 90 -13.22 1.84 19.53
N LEU A 91 -12.14 1.04 19.57
CA LEU A 91 -11.29 0.82 18.41
C LEU A 91 -12.04 0.14 17.25
N LEU A 92 -12.82 -0.90 17.52
CA LEU A 92 -13.62 -1.61 16.51
C LEU A 92 -14.64 -0.67 15.87
N ALA A 93 -15.30 0.18 16.66
CA ALA A 93 -16.22 1.20 16.15
C ALA A 93 -15.50 2.21 15.23
N ALA A 94 -14.34 2.73 15.64
CA ALA A 94 -13.55 3.68 14.85
C ALA A 94 -13.04 3.08 13.53
N LEU A 95 -12.59 1.82 13.57
CA LEU A 95 -12.16 1.08 12.38
C LEU A 95 -13.33 0.84 11.41
N SER A 96 -14.50 0.47 11.93
CA SER A 96 -15.71 0.23 11.13
C SER A 96 -16.18 1.51 10.42
N ALA A 97 -16.18 2.64 11.11
CA ALA A 97 -16.52 3.94 10.51
C ALA A 97 -15.53 4.33 9.39
N SER A 98 -14.24 4.10 9.62
CA SER A 98 -13.18 4.42 8.66
C SER A 98 -13.18 3.51 7.44
N ALA A 99 -13.54 2.23 7.59
CA ALA A 99 -13.67 1.29 6.49
C ALA A 99 -14.79 1.69 5.51
N THR A 100 -15.93 2.15 6.04
CA THR A 100 -17.04 2.65 5.22
C THR A 100 -16.64 3.89 4.41
N ALA A 101 -15.88 4.81 5.02
CA ALA A 101 -15.36 6.00 4.33
C ALA A 101 -14.28 5.68 3.28
N ALA A 102 -13.47 4.64 3.50
CA ALA A 102 -12.41 4.23 2.58
C ALA A 102 -12.91 3.48 1.34
N SER A 103 -14.14 2.96 1.34
CA SER A 103 -14.75 2.23 0.22
C SER A 103 -15.22 3.16 -0.93
N ALA A 104 -15.30 4.48 -0.70
CA ALA A 104 -15.59 5.44 -1.76
C ALA A 104 -14.36 5.62 -2.69
N PRO A 105 -14.54 5.65 -4.03
CA PRO A 105 -13.42 5.84 -4.95
C PRO A 105 -12.77 7.20 -4.68
N ARG A 106 -11.51 7.18 -4.22
CA ARG A 106 -10.72 8.40 -4.01
C ARG A 106 -10.41 9.04 -5.36
N THR A 107 -11.32 9.88 -5.85
CA THR A 107 -11.13 10.67 -7.06
C THR A 107 -10.03 11.71 -6.83
N ARG A 108 -9.02 11.68 -7.70
CA ARG A 108 -7.85 12.56 -7.64
C ARG A 108 -8.23 13.96 -8.11
N LYS A 109 -8.01 14.99 -7.28
CA LYS A 109 -8.07 16.40 -7.73
C LYS A 109 -6.92 16.67 -8.71
N PRO A 110 -7.11 17.31 -9.88
CA PRO A 110 -6.04 17.57 -10.83
C PRO A 110 -5.04 18.55 -10.21
N ARG A 111 -3.76 18.18 -10.17
CA ARG A 111 -2.69 19.08 -9.76
C ARG A 111 -2.42 20.02 -10.94
N ALA A 112 -2.80 21.29 -10.77
CA ALA A 112 -2.58 22.35 -11.75
C ALA A 112 -1.08 22.39 -12.11
N ARG A 113 -0.82 22.36 -13.41
CA ARG A 113 0.51 22.42 -14.00
C ARG A 113 0.96 23.88 -13.90
N ALA A 114 1.76 24.22 -12.89
CA ALA A 114 2.49 25.49 -12.90
C ALA A 114 3.52 25.41 -14.03
N ALA A 115 3.26 26.16 -15.09
CA ALA A 115 4.17 26.35 -16.20
C ALA A 115 5.35 27.22 -15.76
N SER A 116 6.54 26.85 -16.22
CA SER A 116 7.68 27.74 -16.42
C SER A 116 8.34 27.29 -17.71
#